data_AF-A0A382EHU0-F1
#
_entry.id   AF-A0A382EHU0-F1
#
_cell.length_a   1.000
_cell.length_b   1.000
_cell.length_c   1.000
_cell.angle_alpha   90.00
_cell.angle_beta   90.00
_cell.angle_gamma   90.00
#
_symmetry.space_group_name_H-M   'P 1'
#
loop_
_entity.id
_entity.type
_entity.pdbx_description
1 polymer ?
#
loop_
_entity_poly.entity_id
_entity_poly.type
_entity_poly.pdbx_seq_one_letter_code
_entity_poly.pdbx_strand_id
1 'polypeptide(L)' 'MQHHTFEEGLKYRPDYAWPEDGAERDCPKCQETLEIVENDPSYYGKPWWCTFCKWQFSEEDLDNWSSTSSKKG' A
#
# COMPACT_ATOMS: atom_id res chain seq x y z
N MET A 1 -32.57 25.51 -12.21
CA MET A 1 -31.68 25.69 -11.05
C MET A 1 -30.74 24.50 -11.05
N GLN A 2 -29.44 24.74 -11.24
CA GLN A 2 -28.43 23.70 -11.40
C GLN A 2 -28.12 23.13 -10.02
N HIS A 3 -28.80 22.05 -9.65
CA HIS A 3 -28.48 21.31 -8.43
C HIS A 3 -27.28 20.44 -8.78
N HIS A 4 -26.08 20.99 -8.59
CA HIS A 4 -24.83 20.25 -8.58
C HIS A 4 -24.81 19.47 -7.26
N THR A 5 -25.64 18.43 -7.17
CA THR A 5 -25.55 17.46 -6.08
C THR A 5 -24.18 16.83 -6.23
N PHE A 6 -23.28 17.18 -5.31
CA PHE A 6 -21.98 16.54 -5.14
C PHE A 6 -22.25 15.09 -4.66
N GLU A 7 -22.75 14.25 -5.56
CA GLU A 7 -23.15 12.86 -5.28
C GLU A 7 -21.97 11.89 -5.32
N GLU A 8 -20.78 12.35 -5.66
CA GLU A 8 -19.64 11.46 -5.84
C GLU A 8 -18.41 11.98 -5.11
N GLY A 9 -18.56 12.19 -3.80
CA GLY A 9 -17.43 12.18 -2.86
C GLY A 9 -16.85 10.77 -2.68
N LEU A 10 -16.82 9.96 -3.75
CA LEU A 10 -16.13 8.68 -3.80
C LEU A 10 -14.65 9.01 -3.65
N LYS A 11 -14.18 9.04 -2.40
CA LYS A 11 -12.75 9.05 -2.10
C LYS A 11 -12.18 7.85 -2.85
N TYR A 12 -11.47 8.13 -3.93
CA TYR A 12 -10.88 7.13 -4.79
C TYR A 12 -9.90 6.34 -3.94
N ARG A 13 -10.32 5.16 -3.47
CA ARG A 13 -9.40 4.18 -2.91
C ARG A 13 -8.61 3.68 -4.11
N PRO A 14 -7.28 3.82 -4.13
CA PRO A 14 -6.50 3.20 -5.19
C PRO A 14 -6.78 1.71 -5.16
N ASP A 15 -6.90 1.08 -6.34
CA ASP A 15 -7.18 -0.35 -6.49
C ASP A 15 -5.92 -1.16 -6.16
N TYR A 16 -5.44 -1.04 -4.91
CA TYR A 16 -4.28 -1.79 -4.44
C TYR A 16 -4.69 -3.23 -4.22
N ALA A 17 -3.92 -4.14 -4.80
CA ALA A 17 -4.01 -5.56 -4.49
C ALA A 17 -3.72 -5.76 -2.99
N TRP A 18 -4.75 -6.09 -2.23
CA TRP A 18 -4.58 -6.51 -0.84
C TRP A 18 -4.09 -7.95 -0.84
N PRO A 19 -3.02 -8.26 -0.10
CA PRO A 19 -2.54 -9.62 0.01
C PRO A 19 -3.54 -10.50 0.79
N GLU A 20 -3.46 -11.81 0.59
CA GLU A 20 -4.24 -12.77 1.37
C GLU A 20 -3.86 -12.72 2.87
N ASP A 21 -4.84 -13.02 3.71
CA ASP A 21 -4.63 -13.18 5.15
C ASP A 21 -3.56 -14.24 5.42
N GLY A 22 -2.41 -13.79 5.95
CA GLY A 22 -1.24 -14.63 6.22
C GLY A 22 -0.14 -14.58 5.16
N ALA A 23 -0.24 -13.70 4.17
CA ALA A 23 0.91 -13.42 3.31
C ALA A 23 2.04 -12.75 4.11
N GLU A 24 3.28 -13.12 3.81
CA GLU A 24 4.48 -12.57 4.46
C GLU A 24 5.35 -11.91 3.39
N ARG A 25 5.78 -10.68 3.66
CA ARG A 25 6.70 -9.94 2.81
C ARG A 25 7.73 -9.23 3.65
N ASP A 26 8.94 -9.10 3.10
CA ASP A 26 10.04 -8.40 3.75
C ASP A 26 10.12 -6.95 3.30
N CYS A 27 10.45 -6.06 4.23
CA CYS A 27 10.63 -4.65 3.95
C CYS A 27 11.83 -4.46 3.03
N PRO A 28 11.66 -3.85 1.85
CA PRO A 28 12.76 -3.68 0.90
C PRO A 28 13.90 -2.78 1.41
N LYS A 29 13.62 -1.96 2.45
CA LYS A 29 14.57 -1.02 3.05
C LYS A 29 15.39 -1.64 4.18
N CYS A 30 14.75 -2.37 5.08
CA CYS A 30 15.38 -2.88 6.30
C CYS A 30 15.35 -4.40 6.43
N GLN A 31 14.72 -5.12 5.49
CA GLN A 31 14.53 -6.58 5.46
C GLN A 31 13.78 -7.15 6.68
N GLU A 32 13.04 -6.31 7.41
CA GLU A 32 12.12 -6.76 8.46
C GLU A 32 10.76 -7.15 7.87
N THR A 33 10.08 -8.10 8.50
CA THR A 33 8.74 -8.54 8.09
C THR A 33 7.75 -7.37 8.11
N LEU A 34 7.01 -7.22 7.01
CA LEU A 34 5.92 -6.25 6.86
C LEU A 34 4.66 -6.79 7.49
N GLU A 35 3.93 -5.91 8.17
CA GLU A 35 2.59 -6.21 8.68
C GLU A 35 1.55 -5.92 7.60
N ILE A 36 0.60 -6.83 7.43
CA ILE A 36 -0.58 -6.59 6.60
C ILE A 36 -1.54 -5.71 7.38
N VAL A 37 -1.88 -4.57 6.80
CA VAL A 37 -2.95 -3.71 7.32
C VAL A 37 -4.29 -4.33 6.96
N GLU A 38 -5.27 -4.24 7.85
CA GLU A 38 -6.64 -4.71 7.56
C GLU A 38 -7.22 -4.00 6.33
N ASN A 39 -7.90 -4.75 5.46
CA ASN A 39 -8.56 -4.22 4.26
C ASN A 39 -9.86 -3.47 4.61
N ASP A 40 -9.77 -2.48 5.50
CA ASP A 40 -10.91 -1.69 5.95
C ASP A 40 -11.29 -0.67 4.87
N PRO A 41 -12.57 -0.54 4.46
CA PRO A 41 -13.01 0.40 3.42
C PRO A 41 -12.72 1.87 3.74
N SER A 42 -12.52 2.21 5.02
CA SER A 42 -12.17 3.55 5.50
C SER A 42 -10.66 3.81 5.49
N TYR A 43 -9.85 2.79 5.24
CA TYR A 43 -8.39 2.90 5.18
C TYR A 43 -7.92 3.22 3.75
N TYR A 44 -7.22 4.34 3.57
CA TYR A 44 -6.76 4.84 2.26
C TYR A 44 -5.25 4.64 2.03
N GLY A 45 -4.59 3.85 2.89
CA GLY A 45 -3.17 3.54 2.79
C GLY A 45 -2.88 2.32 1.92
N LYS A 46 -1.62 1.91 1.90
CA LYS A 46 -1.18 0.69 1.20
C LYS A 46 -1.28 -0.52 2.14
N PRO A 47 -1.46 -1.74 1.60
CA PRO A 47 -1.68 -2.94 2.41
C PRO A 47 -0.51 -3.35 3.29
N TRP A 48 0.73 -3.03 2.92
CA TRP A 48 1.90 -3.43 3.71
C TRP A 48 2.44 -2.29 4.54
N TRP A 49 2.62 -2.54 5.83
CA TRP A 49 3.16 -1.59 6.79
C TRP A 49 4.46 -2.10 7.41
N CYS A 50 5.52 -1.31 7.36
CA CYS A 50 6.74 -1.59 8.10
C CYS A 50 6.76 -0.78 9.40
N THR A 51 6.72 -1.43 10.56
CA THR A 51 6.79 -0.77 11.88
C THR A 51 8.14 -0.09 12.14
N PHE A 52 9.23 -0.69 11.67
CA PHE A 52 10.58 -0.17 11.83
C PHE A 52 10.82 1.08 10.98
N CYS A 53 10.46 1.01 9.70
CA CYS A 53 10.62 2.12 8.77
C CYS A 53 9.50 3.16 8.86
N LYS A 54 8.36 2.80 9.48
CA LYS A 54 7.11 3.58 9.50
C LYS A 54 6.67 3.95 8.09
N TRP A 55 6.76 2.99 7.17
CA TRP A 55 6.55 3.17 5.74
C TRP A 55 5.51 2.18 5.22
N GLN A 56 4.78 2.61 4.19
CA GLN A 56 3.72 1.84 3.54
C GLN A 56 4.15 1.41 2.14
N PHE A 57 3.89 0.16 1.78
CA PHE A 57 4.21 -0.41 0.47
C PHE A 57 2.99 -1.12 -0.11
N SER A 58 2.80 -1.05 -1.43
CA SER A 58 1.87 -1.93 -2.14
C SER A 58 2.62 -3.13 -2.68
N GLU A 59 1.90 -4.19 -3.07
CA GLU A 59 2.48 -5.33 -3.79
C GLU A 59 3.33 -4.88 -4.98
N GLU A 60 2.84 -3.90 -5.75
CA GLU A 60 3.58 -3.31 -6.86
C GLU A 60 4.88 -2.61 -6.42
N ASP A 61 4.90 -1.88 -5.29
CA ASP A 61 6.14 -1.27 -4.80
C ASP A 61 7.16 -2.34 -4.45
N LEU A 62 6.73 -3.41 -3.78
CA LEU A 62 7.60 -4.52 -3.38
C LEU A 62 8.15 -5.26 -4.61
N ASP A 63 7.30 -5.49 -5.61
CA ASP A 63 7.67 -6.11 -6.88
C ASP A 63 8.67 -5.22 -7.66
N ASN A 64 8.38 -3.93 -7.82
CA ASN A 64 9.27 -2.99 -8.49
C ASN A 64 10.56 -2.73 -7.71
N TRP A 65 10.55 -2.84 -6.39
CA TRP A 65 11.75 -2.64 -5.59
C TRP A 65 12.82 -3.69 -5.88
N SER A 66 12.40 -4.93 -6.12
CA SER A 66 13.32 -6.00 -6.56
C SER A 66 14.09 -5.59 -7.83
N SER A 67 13.48 -4.77 -8.69
CA SER A 67 14.05 -4.30 -9.95
C SER A 67 14.99 -3.09 -9.80
N THR A 68 14.94 -2.36 -8.67
CA THR A 68 15.61 -1.05 -8.52
C THR A 68 16.76 -1.03 -7.52
N SER A 69 17.08 -2.15 -6.87
CA SER A 69 18.24 -2.27 -5.96
C SER A 69 19.61 -2.10 -6.65
N SER A 70 19.65 -1.91 -7.97
CA SER A 70 20.87 -1.67 -8.75
C SER A 70 21.06 -0.20 -9.16
N LYS A 71 20.99 0.76 -8.23
CA LYS A 71 21.61 2.09 -8.44
C LYS A 71 21.93 2.82 -7.14
N LYS A 72 23.05 2.47 -6.51
CA LYS A 72 23.91 3.46 -5.83
C LYS A 72 25.28 3.38 -6.49
N GLY A 73 25.50 4.29 -7.44
CA GLY A 73 26.82 4.65 -7.95
C GLY A 73 27.40 5.81 -7.15
#